data_AF-A0A836PUK7-F1
#
_entry.id   AF-A0A836PUK7-F1
#
_cell.length_a   1.000
_cell.length_b   1.000
_cell.length_c   1.000
_cell.angle_alpha   90.00
_cell.angle_beta   90.00
_cell.angle_gamma   90.00
#
_symmetry.space_group_name_H-M   'P 1'
#
loop_
_entity.id
_entity.type
_entity.pdbx_description
1 polymer ?
#
loop_
_entity_poly.entity_id
_entity_poly.type
_entity_poly.pdbx_seq_one_letter_code
_entity_poly.pdbx_strand_id
1 'polypeptide(L)'
;MDEKPQTVRLAYYGISPWEIEVIYGLFNEKFRILQEETEQNKENFVSALTIDIPLPFSEEFFKWFEFRAWERVKSIIKEMKRRRGKGNA
;
A
#
# COMPACT_ATOMS: atom_id res chain seq x y z
N MET A 1 24.33 13.96 7.08
CA MET A 1 23.79 12.63 7.38
C MET A 1 23.06 12.21 6.12
N ASP A 2 23.58 11.23 5.39
CA ASP A 2 22.89 10.64 4.25
C ASP A 2 21.62 9.93 4.75
N GLU A 3 20.52 10.69 4.87
CA GLU A 3 19.19 10.11 5.05
C GLU A 3 18.90 9.26 3.83
N LYS A 4 19.14 7.95 3.95
CA LYS A 4 18.66 6.98 2.96
C LYS A 4 17.16 7.25 2.78
N PRO A 5 16.68 7.43 1.54
CA PRO A 5 15.26 7.61 1.31
C PRO A 5 14.53 6.42 1.91
N GLN A 6 13.54 6.70 2.75
CA GLN A 6 12.76 5.67 3.41
C GLN A 6 12.06 4.83 2.33
N THR A 7 12.28 3.50 2.39
CA THR A 7 11.76 2.58 1.38
C THR A 7 10.48 1.92 1.89
N VAL A 8 9.37 2.15 1.20
CA VAL A 8 8.12 1.40 1.40
C VAL A 8 8.15 0.15 0.54
N ARG A 9 7.80 -0.99 1.11
CA ARG A 9 7.65 -2.25 0.38
C ARG A 9 6.18 -2.48 0.07
N LEU A 10 5.87 -2.69 -1.20
CA LEU A 10 4.56 -3.07 -1.71
C LEU A 10 4.65 -4.52 -2.19
N ALA A 11 4.23 -5.46 -1.35
CA ALA A 11 4.16 -6.88 -1.70
C ALA A 11 2.72 -7.26 -2.05
N TYR A 12 2.48 -7.84 -3.22
CA TYR A 12 1.11 -8.12 -3.69
C TYR A 12 0.99 -9.39 -4.53
N TYR A 13 -0.23 -9.92 -4.61
CA TYR A 13 -0.63 -10.93 -5.59
C TYR A 13 -2.12 -10.77 -5.92
N GLY A 14 -2.55 -11.14 -7.13
CA GLY A 14 -3.96 -11.04 -7.55
C GLY A 14 -4.50 -9.60 -7.61
N ILE A 15 -3.61 -8.61 -7.72
CA ILE A 15 -3.94 -7.18 -7.86
C ILE A 15 -3.63 -6.76 -9.29
N SER A 16 -4.55 -6.03 -9.92
CA SER A 16 -4.34 -5.57 -11.29
C SER A 16 -3.21 -4.54 -11.39
N PRO A 17 -2.50 -4.45 -12.53
CA PRO A 17 -1.46 -3.45 -12.76
C PRO A 17 -1.92 -2.00 -12.49
N TRP A 18 -3.17 -1.69 -12.84
CA TRP A 18 -3.73 -0.36 -12.60
C TRP A 18 -3.98 -0.07 -11.11
N GLU A 19 -4.48 -1.06 -10.35
CA GLU A 19 -4.67 -0.90 -8.90
C GLU A 19 -3.33 -0.67 -8.19
N ILE A 20 -2.27 -1.40 -8.57
CA ILE A 20 -0.95 -1.22 -7.96
C ILE A 20 -0.31 0.11 -8.38
N GLU A 21 -0.49 0.57 -9.62
CA GLU A 21 -0.07 1.91 -10.05
C GLU A 21 -0.72 3.03 -9.22
N VAL A 22 -2.01 2.89 -8.93
CA VAL A 22 -2.72 3.85 -8.08
C VAL A 22 -2.10 3.87 -6.67
N ILE A 23 -1.79 2.71 -6.08
CA ILE A 23 -1.13 2.63 -4.78
C ILE A 23 0.28 3.20 -4.84
N TYR A 24 1.06 2.83 -5.86
CA TYR A 24 2.40 3.34 -6.10
C TYR A 24 2.41 4.86 -6.12
N GLY A 25 1.48 5.49 -6.86
CA GLY A 25 1.37 6.95 -6.94
C GLY A 25 1.16 7.64 -5.59
N LEU A 26 0.47 6.99 -4.63
CA LEU A 26 0.22 7.58 -3.31
C LEU A 26 1.46 7.62 -2.42
N PHE A 27 2.37 6.65 -2.57
CA PHE A 27 3.56 6.53 -1.74
C PHE A 27 4.80 7.09 -2.42
N ASN A 28 4.89 7.03 -3.75
CA ASN A 28 6.07 7.43 -4.52
C ASN A 28 6.37 8.94 -4.45
N GLU A 29 5.40 9.77 -4.04
CA GLU A 29 5.65 11.20 -3.79
C GLU A 29 6.58 11.45 -2.60
N LYS A 30 6.55 10.58 -1.59
CA LYS A 30 7.25 10.79 -0.32
C LYS A 30 8.24 9.67 0.04
N PHE A 31 8.11 8.49 -0.55
CA PHE A 31 8.92 7.31 -0.29
C PHE A 31 9.55 6.75 -1.56
N ARG A 32 10.69 6.07 -1.40
CA ARG A 32 11.16 5.14 -2.42
C ARG A 32 10.32 3.88 -2.35
N ILE A 33 9.88 3.33 -3.48
CA ILE A 33 9.03 2.15 -3.50
C ILE A 33 9.82 0.92 -3.96
N LEU A 34 9.69 -0.16 -3.21
CA LEU A 34 10.10 -1.50 -3.61
C LEU A 34 8.83 -2.32 -3.89
N GLN A 35 8.62 -2.69 -5.15
CA GLN A 35 7.47 -3.52 -5.56
C GLN A 35 7.90 -4.98 -5.65
N GLU A 36 7.12 -5.86 -5.03
CA GLU A 36 7.34 -7.30 -5.05
C GLU A 36 6.04 -8.01 -5.40
N GLU A 37 5.95 -8.54 -6.61
CA GLU A 37 4.89 -9.47 -6.97
C GLU A 37 5.21 -10.83 -6.36
N THR A 38 4.27 -11.36 -5.58
CA THR A 38 4.43 -12.58 -4.79
C THR A 38 3.52 -13.68 -5.35
N GLU A 39 3.90 -14.93 -5.12
CA GLU A 39 3.02 -16.06 -5.43
C GLU A 39 1.86 -16.14 -4.42
N GLN A 40 0.72 -16.71 -4.85
CA GLN A 40 -0.42 -16.93 -3.97
C GLN A 40 -0.04 -17.90 -2.85
N ASN A 41 0.23 -17.35 -1.66
CA ASN A 41 0.62 -18.14 -0.48
C ASN A 41 -0.54 -18.36 0.52
N LYS A 42 -1.71 -17.74 0.29
CA LYS A 42 -2.91 -17.93 1.11
C LYS A 42 -3.98 -18.62 0.29
N GLU A 43 -4.25 -19.89 0.61
CA GLU A 43 -5.24 -20.73 -0.08
C GLU A 43 -6.67 -20.13 -0.08
N ASN A 44 -6.96 -19.24 0.87
CA ASN A 44 -8.31 -18.69 1.07
C ASN A 44 -8.53 -17.28 0.50
N PHE A 45 -7.54 -16.63 -0.12
CA PHE A 45 -7.70 -15.27 -0.64
C PHE A 45 -7.29 -15.17 -2.10
N VAL A 46 -8.14 -14.56 -2.93
CA VAL A 46 -7.88 -14.33 -4.36
C VAL A 46 -6.86 -13.23 -4.63
N SER A 47 -6.56 -12.41 -3.62
CA SER A 47 -5.58 -11.33 -3.69
C SER A 47 -5.07 -10.94 -2.32
N ALA A 48 -3.86 -10.38 -2.28
CA ALA A 48 -3.37 -9.68 -1.10
C ALA A 48 -2.54 -8.46 -1.48
N LEU A 49 -2.60 -7.45 -0.61
CA LEU A 49 -1.73 -6.28 -0.61
C LEU A 49 -1.10 -6.16 0.77
N THR A 50 0.22 -6.12 0.84
CA THR A 50 0.97 -5.82 2.05
C THR A 50 1.79 -4.55 1.79
N ILE A 51 1.62 -3.56 2.66
CA ILE A 51 2.32 -2.27 2.59
C ILE A 51 3.17 -2.16 3.85
N ASP A 52 4.47 -2.37 3.72
CA ASP A 52 5.41 -2.19 4.84
C ASP A 52 5.96 -0.76 4.78
N ILE A 53 5.52 0.07 5.71
CA ILE A 53 5.99 1.46 5.85
C ILE A 53 7.05 1.49 6.95
N PRO A 54 8.29 1.96 6.68
CA PRO A 54 9.39 1.98 7.65
C PRO A 54 9.25 3.14 8.66
N LEU A 55 8.02 3.53 8.98
CA LEU A 55 7.70 4.56 9.96
C LEU A 55 6.74 4.01 11.01
N PRO A 56 6.95 4.34 12.29
CA PRO A 56 5.96 4.04 13.30
C PRO A 56 4.68 4.81 13.01
N PHE A 57 3.54 4.19 13.29
CA PHE A 57 2.25 4.86 13.23
C PHE A 57 2.12 5.82 14.42
N SER A 58 2.57 7.06 14.24
CA SER A 58 2.66 8.09 15.28
C SER A 58 2.13 9.45 14.79
N GLU A 59 2.07 10.44 15.68
CA GLU A 59 1.77 11.82 15.26
C GLU A 59 2.78 12.37 14.26
N GLU A 60 4.05 12.00 14.37
CA GLU A 60 5.11 12.42 13.45
C GLU A 60 4.88 11.89 12.03
N PHE A 61 4.40 10.64 11.93
CA PHE A 61 3.94 10.08 10.67
C PHE A 61 2.84 10.97 10.06
N PHE A 62 1.83 11.39 10.82
CA PHE A 62 0.76 12.23 10.30
C PHE A 62 1.18 13.67 9.99
N LYS A 63 2.17 14.22 10.70
CA LYS A 63 2.74 15.53 10.39
C LYS A 63 3.48 15.51 9.05
N TRP A 64 4.19 14.42 8.74
CA TRP A 64 4.98 14.30 7.52
C TRP A 64 4.20 13.73 6.33
N PHE A 65 3.44 12.66 6.55
CA PHE A 65 2.63 11.97 5.53
C PHE A 65 1.31 12.69 5.25
N GLU A 66 0.88 13.58 6.14
CA GLU A 66 -0.39 14.30 6.11
C GLU A 66 -1.62 13.40 6.28
N PHE A 67 -2.48 13.80 7.22
CA PHE A 67 -3.74 13.08 7.48
C PHE A 67 -4.63 12.94 6.23
N ARG A 68 -4.69 13.98 5.37
CA ARG A 68 -5.49 13.93 4.13
C ARG A 68 -4.98 12.90 3.12
N ALA A 69 -3.66 12.76 2.98
CA ALA A 69 -3.09 11.75 2.10
C ALA A 69 -3.37 10.33 2.63
N TRP A 70 -3.29 10.14 3.96
CA TRP A 70 -3.66 8.88 4.60
C TRP A 70 -5.14 8.51 4.41
N GLU A 71 -6.06 9.48 4.54
CA GLU A 71 -7.48 9.25 4.23
C GLU A 71 -7.70 8.82 2.77
N ARG A 72 -6.93 9.37 1.84
CA ARG A 72 -6.98 8.98 0.42
C ARG A 72 -6.50 7.54 0.22
N VAL A 73 -5.38 7.15 0.84
CA VAL A 73 -4.88 5.76 0.86
C VAL A 73 -5.96 4.80 1.36
N LYS A 74 -6.54 5.08 2.53
CA LYS A 74 -7.62 4.25 3.09
C LYS A 74 -8.82 4.15 2.16
N SER A 75 -9.22 5.25 1.53
CA SER A 75 -10.38 5.27 0.64
C SER A 75 -10.17 4.40 -0.60
N ILE A 76 -8.97 4.40 -1.17
CA ILE A 76 -8.60 3.57 -2.32
C ILE A 76 -8.58 2.09 -1.93
N ILE A 77 -7.95 1.73 -0.81
CA ILE A 77 -7.93 0.35 -0.32
C ILE A 77 -9.36 -0.15 -0.04
N LYS A 78 -10.22 0.71 0.54
CA LYS A 78 -11.64 0.38 0.76
C LYS A 78 -12.39 0.18 -0.56
N GLU A 79 -12.12 0.99 -1.58
CA GLU A 79 -12.74 0.86 -2.90
C GLU A 79 -12.28 -0.42 -3.62
N MET A 80 -10.99 -0.77 -3.54
CA MET A 80 -10.47 -2.05 -4.05
C MET A 80 -11.16 -3.23 -3.37
N LYS A 81 -11.25 -3.21 -2.04
CA LYS A 81 -11.99 -4.23 -1.27
C LYS A 81 -13.47 -4.28 -1.65
N ARG A 82 -14.12 -3.13 -1.82
CA ARG A 82 -15.55 -3.05 -2.20
C ARG A 82 -15.81 -3.70 -3.56
N ARG A 83 -14.96 -3.46 -4.56
CA ARG A 83 -15.06 -4.05 -5.91
C ARG A 83 -14.93 -5.57 -5.91
N ARG A 84 -14.18 -6.13 -4.95
CA ARG A 84 -13.97 -7.57 -4.78
C ARG A 84 -15.12 -8.27 -4.02
N GLY A 85 -16.08 -7.51 -3.48
CA GLY A 85 -17.29 -8.04 -2.87
C GLY A 85 -17.10 -8.60 -1.45
N LYS A 86 -18.08 -9.38 -0.96
CA LYS A 86 -18.09 -9.99 0.39
C LYS A 86 -17.43 -11.38 0.46
N GLY A 87 -16.84 -11.87 -0.64
CA GLY A 87 -16.22 -13.20 -0.73
C GLY A 87 -14.81 -13.25 -0.12
N ASN A 88 -14.00 -14.19 -0.60
CA ASN A 88 -12.58 -14.42 -0.24
C ASN A 88 -11.64 -13.30 -0.76
N ALA A 89 -12.06 -12.04 -0.58
CA ALA A 89 -11.40 -10.81 -1.01
C ALA A 89 -10.40 -10.28 0.02
#